data_AF-A0A329L7Q6-F1
#
_entry.id   AF-A0A329L7Q6-F1
#
_cell.length_a   1.000
_cell.length_b   1.000
_cell.length_c   1.000
_cell.angle_alpha   90.00
_cell.angle_beta   90.00
_cell.angle_gamma   90.00
#
_symmetry.space_group_name_H-M   'P 1'
#
loop_
_entity.id
_entity.type
_entity.pdbx_description
1 polymer ?
#
loop_
_entity_poly.entity_id
_entity_poly.type
_entity_poly.pdbx_seq_one_letter_code
_entity_poly.pdbx_strand_id
1 'polypeptide(L)'
;MSSAATHWGSSGLAHLTGLPDGPADFSRANVLTRALEVATAVGDRLGIAVDAPSLLTGRAALLGLTRAGRVSPGGATRLLAARDGWCALTLSRADDVDAVPALVQANDVGADPWPV
;
A
#
# COMPACT_ATOMS: atom_id res chain seq x y z
N MET A 1 -2.65 -25.72 -2.80
CA MET A 1 -2.22 -24.31 -2.95
C MET A 1 -0.93 -24.29 -3.77
N SER A 2 -0.74 -23.28 -4.64
CA SER A 2 0.52 -23.08 -5.38
C SER A 2 1.65 -22.69 -4.42
N SER A 3 2.90 -23.03 -4.73
CA SER A 3 4.09 -22.59 -3.97
C SER A 3 4.11 -21.06 -3.79
N ALA A 4 3.75 -20.30 -4.83
CA ALA A 4 3.66 -18.85 -4.75
C ALA A 4 2.63 -18.39 -3.70
N ALA A 5 1.45 -19.02 -3.67
CA ALA A 5 0.41 -18.71 -2.68
C ALA A 5 0.84 -19.06 -1.26
N THR A 6 1.56 -20.17 -1.08
CA THR A 6 2.10 -20.57 0.22
C THR A 6 3.13 -19.56 0.74
N HIS A 7 4.13 -19.19 -0.06
CA HIS A 7 5.14 -18.20 0.33
C HIS A 7 4.52 -16.83 0.61
N TRP A 8 3.57 -16.41 -0.21
CA TRP A 8 2.83 -15.18 -0.02
C TRP A 8 2.07 -15.15 1.31
N GLY A 9 1.38 -16.25 1.65
CA GLY A 9 0.68 -16.38 2.92
C GLY A 9 1.62 -16.37 4.12
N SER A 10 2.68 -17.18 4.10
CA SER A 10 3.62 -17.32 5.22
C SER A 10 4.46 -16.07 5.46
N SER A 11 4.68 -15.25 4.42
CA SER A 11 5.38 -13.95 4.56
C SER A 11 4.57 -12.90 5.31
N GLY A 12 3.26 -13.07 5.48
CA GLY A 12 2.37 -12.06 6.04
C GLY A 12 1.86 -11.02 5.02
N LEU A 13 2.42 -10.96 3.81
CA LEU A 13 2.00 -10.00 2.76
C LEU A 13 0.53 -10.14 2.37
N ALA A 14 -0.02 -11.35 2.43
CA ALA A 14 -1.46 -11.60 2.21
C ALA A 14 -2.34 -10.84 3.22
N HIS A 15 -1.88 -10.70 4.45
CA HIS A 15 -2.61 -10.02 5.53
C HIS A 15 -2.41 -8.50 5.51
N LEU A 16 -1.39 -8.02 4.79
CA LEU A 16 -1.12 -6.59 4.56
C LEU A 16 -1.75 -6.06 3.26
N THR A 17 -2.40 -6.91 2.48
CA THR A 17 -2.99 -6.55 1.18
C THR A 17 -4.49 -6.78 1.19
N GLY A 18 -5.25 -5.85 0.60
CA GLY A 18 -6.70 -5.96 0.44
C GLY A 18 -7.51 -5.01 1.32
N LEU A 19 -8.83 -5.23 1.36
CA LEU A 19 -9.76 -4.44 2.17
C LEU A 19 -9.55 -4.67 3.67
N PRO A 20 -9.79 -3.66 4.55
CA PRO A 20 -9.53 -3.77 5.99
C PRO A 20 -10.18 -5.01 6.62
N ASP A 21 -11.48 -5.19 6.38
CA ASP A 21 -12.27 -6.31 6.92
C ASP A 21 -12.40 -7.49 5.96
N GLY A 22 -11.69 -7.43 4.83
CA GLY A 22 -11.66 -8.50 3.84
C GLY A 22 -10.79 -9.68 4.26
N PRO A 23 -10.95 -10.85 3.63
CA PRO A 23 -9.99 -11.94 3.79
C PRO A 23 -8.61 -11.52 3.29
N ALA A 24 -7.56 -12.23 3.76
CA ALA A 24 -6.22 -12.07 3.23
C ALA A 24 -6.21 -12.27 1.70
N ASP A 25 -5.58 -11.35 0.96
CA ASP A 25 -5.58 -11.37 -0.49
C ASP A 25 -4.45 -12.24 -1.03
N PHE A 26 -4.77 -13.37 -1.66
CA PHE A 26 -3.79 -14.27 -2.30
C PHE A 26 -3.65 -14.05 -3.81
N SER A 27 -4.44 -13.15 -4.42
CA SER A 27 -4.42 -12.89 -5.86
C SER A 27 -3.11 -12.25 -6.34
N ARG A 28 -2.34 -11.67 -5.40
CA ARG A 28 -1.08 -10.95 -5.67
C ARG A 28 0.18 -11.75 -5.36
N ALA A 29 0.07 -13.06 -5.15
CA ALA A 29 1.20 -13.92 -4.76
C ALA A 29 2.44 -13.81 -5.65
N ASN A 30 2.26 -13.58 -6.96
CA ASN A 30 3.37 -13.44 -7.91
C ASN A 30 4.25 -12.21 -7.66
N VAL A 31 3.78 -11.21 -6.89
CA VAL A 31 4.59 -10.06 -6.47
C VAL A 31 5.77 -10.52 -5.62
N LEU A 32 5.55 -11.43 -4.66
CA LEU A 32 6.63 -11.96 -3.84
C LEU A 32 7.56 -12.87 -4.66
N THR A 33 7.03 -13.69 -5.57
CA THR A 33 7.86 -14.47 -6.50
C THR A 33 8.82 -13.55 -7.25
N ARG A 34 8.31 -12.45 -7.83
CA ARG A 34 9.13 -11.49 -8.56
C ARG A 34 10.13 -10.77 -7.65
N ALA A 35 9.73 -10.43 -6.43
CA ALA A 35 10.62 -9.79 -5.47
C ALA A 35 11.78 -10.71 -5.07
N LEU A 36 11.53 -12.01 -4.91
CA LEU A 36 12.56 -13.02 -4.64
C LEU A 36 13.55 -13.12 -5.81
N GLU A 37 13.07 -13.16 -7.06
CA GLU A 37 13.95 -13.16 -8.24
C GLU A 37 14.86 -11.92 -8.29
N VAL A 38 14.29 -10.74 -8.03
CA VAL A 38 15.05 -9.48 -7.99
C VAL A 38 16.06 -9.49 -6.84
N ALA A 39 15.65 -9.97 -5.66
CA ALA A 39 16.52 -10.07 -4.50
C ALA A 39 17.71 -11.00 -4.74
N THR A 40 17.49 -12.15 -5.38
CA THR A 40 18.58 -13.05 -5.80
C THR A 40 19.52 -12.37 -6.77
N ALA A 41 19.00 -11.76 -7.84
CA ALA A 41 19.84 -11.10 -8.85
C ALA A 41 20.68 -9.95 -8.27
N VAL A 42 20.10 -9.14 -7.38
CA VAL A 42 20.81 -8.06 -6.67
C VAL A 42 21.83 -8.64 -5.69
N GLY A 43 21.44 -9.67 -4.93
CA GLY A 43 22.28 -10.33 -3.94
C GLY A 43 23.52 -10.97 -4.56
N ASP A 44 23.36 -11.68 -5.69
CA ASP A 44 24.45 -12.28 -6.45
C ASP A 44 25.44 -11.22 -6.95
N ARG A 45 24.93 -10.07 -7.38
CA ARG A 45 25.78 -8.98 -7.92
C ARG A 45 26.57 -8.27 -6.81
N LEU A 46 26.00 -8.18 -5.62
CA LEU A 46 26.56 -7.45 -4.49
C LEU A 46 27.30 -8.36 -3.49
N GLY A 47 27.17 -9.68 -3.62
CA GLY A 47 27.71 -10.65 -2.67
C GLY A 47 27.02 -10.62 -1.30
N ILE A 48 25.73 -10.25 -1.25
CA ILE A 48 24.95 -10.17 -0.01
C ILE A 48 23.64 -10.96 -0.13
N ALA A 49 23.16 -11.52 0.97
CA ALA A 49 21.82 -12.09 1.02
C ALA A 49 20.78 -10.96 1.17
N VAL A 50 19.70 -11.02 0.37
CA VAL A 50 18.60 -10.04 0.40
C VAL A 50 17.31 -10.75 0.80
N ASP A 51 16.81 -10.48 2.00
CA ASP A 51 15.55 -11.03 2.51
C ASP A 51 14.36 -10.19 2.03
N ALA A 52 13.86 -10.49 0.82
CA ALA A 52 12.72 -9.79 0.23
C ALA A 52 11.45 -9.81 1.10
N PRO A 53 10.98 -10.94 1.67
CA PRO A 53 9.84 -10.96 2.59
C PRO A 53 9.97 -9.96 3.74
N SER A 54 11.12 -9.94 4.43
CA SER A 54 11.33 -9.02 5.56
C SER A 54 11.40 -7.57 5.11
N LEU A 55 12.02 -7.28 3.97
CA LEU A 55 12.08 -5.92 3.43
C LEU A 55 10.70 -5.39 3.03
N LEU A 56 9.85 -6.22 2.42
CA LEU A 56 8.51 -5.82 1.98
C LEU A 56 7.53 -5.63 3.15
N THR A 57 7.69 -6.39 4.24
CA THR A 57 6.81 -6.32 5.42
C THR A 57 7.33 -5.41 6.53
N GLY A 58 8.62 -5.07 6.51
CA GLY A 58 9.32 -4.41 7.62
C GLY A 58 8.68 -3.09 8.06
N ARG A 59 8.26 -2.22 7.14
CA ARG A 59 7.61 -0.96 7.51
C ARG A 59 6.29 -1.18 8.25
N ALA A 60 5.50 -2.15 7.81
CA ALA A 60 4.24 -2.47 8.48
C ALA A 60 4.49 -3.03 9.88
N ALA A 61 5.49 -3.90 10.03
CA ALA A 61 5.89 -4.45 11.32
C ALA A 61 6.40 -3.36 12.29
N LEU A 62 7.26 -2.44 11.82
CA LEU A 62 7.86 -1.38 12.63
C LEU A 62 6.85 -0.32 13.10
N LEU A 63 5.84 -0.04 12.28
CA LEU A 63 4.88 1.04 12.52
C LEU A 63 3.48 0.53 12.90
N GLY A 64 3.29 -0.79 13.07
CA GLY A 64 1.99 -1.38 13.39
C GLY A 64 0.93 -1.19 12.30
N LEU A 65 1.34 -1.09 11.04
CA LEU A 65 0.43 -0.80 9.92
C LEU A 65 -0.32 -2.06 9.51
N THR A 66 -1.58 -1.88 9.14
CA THR A 66 -2.46 -2.94 8.63
C THR A 66 -2.97 -2.59 7.23
N ARG A 67 -3.59 -3.55 6.54
CA ARG A 67 -4.23 -3.29 5.25
C ARG A 67 -5.39 -2.31 5.44
N ALA A 68 -5.45 -1.27 4.61
CA ALA A 68 -6.47 -0.23 4.69
C ALA A 68 -7.27 -0.08 3.36
N GLY A 69 -7.23 -1.09 2.50
CA GLY A 69 -7.95 -1.12 1.23
C GLY A 69 -7.51 -0.01 0.28
N ARG A 70 -8.32 1.05 0.22
CA ARG A 70 -8.12 2.21 -0.67
C ARG A 70 -7.29 3.32 -0.02
N VAL A 71 -6.92 3.18 1.24
CA VAL A 71 -6.12 4.15 1.97
C VAL A 71 -4.67 3.67 2.01
N SER A 72 -3.73 4.57 1.74
CA SER A 72 -2.29 4.26 1.89
C SER A 72 -1.94 3.97 3.35
N PRO A 73 -0.84 3.25 3.63
CA PRO A 73 -0.44 2.92 5.00
C PRO A 73 -0.22 4.14 5.91
N GLY A 74 0.08 5.32 5.36
CA GLY A 74 0.22 6.57 6.11
C GLY A 74 -1.03 7.43 6.19
N GLY A 75 -2.19 6.95 5.74
CA GLY A 75 -3.48 7.67 5.82
C GLY A 75 -3.70 8.77 4.76
N ALA A 76 -2.63 9.46 4.36
CA ALA A 76 -2.72 10.68 3.54
C ALA A 76 -3.25 10.47 2.11
N THR A 77 -2.94 9.33 1.47
CA THR A 77 -3.46 9.02 0.13
C THR A 77 -4.70 8.13 0.21
N ARG A 78 -5.75 8.48 -0.55
CA ARG A 78 -6.91 7.60 -0.78
C ARG A 78 -7.17 7.43 -2.28
N LEU A 79 -7.59 6.22 -2.67
CA LEU A 79 -8.10 5.93 -4.01
C LEU A 79 -9.58 6.32 -4.09
N LEU A 80 -9.89 7.30 -4.94
CA LEU A 80 -11.25 7.78 -5.22
C LEU A 80 -11.71 7.30 -6.59
N ALA A 81 -12.98 6.89 -6.68
CA ALA A 81 -13.58 6.60 -7.97
C ALA A 81 -13.81 7.90 -8.75
N ALA A 82 -13.42 7.90 -10.02
CA ALA A 82 -13.68 8.95 -10.98
C ALA A 82 -14.61 8.42 -12.10
N ARG A 83 -15.07 9.30 -12.99
CA ARG A 83 -15.99 8.93 -14.09
C ARG A 83 -15.39 7.85 -15.00
N ASP A 84 -14.09 7.90 -15.23
CA ASP A 84 -13.35 7.06 -16.18
C ASP A 84 -12.31 6.14 -15.51
N GLY A 85 -12.34 6.02 -14.18
CA GLY A 85 -11.43 5.14 -13.47
C GLY A 85 -11.22 5.54 -12.02
N TRP A 86 -9.95 5.61 -11.63
CA TRP A 86 -9.53 5.88 -10.25
C TRP A 86 -8.54 7.02 -10.22
N CYS A 87 -8.67 7.88 -9.21
CA CYS A 87 -7.67 8.89 -8.86
C CYS A 87 -7.05 8.54 -7.51
N ALA A 88 -5.73 8.59 -7.40
CA ALA A 88 -5.03 8.56 -6.13
C ALA A 88 -4.83 10.00 -5.66
N LEU A 89 -5.64 10.46 -4.71
CA LEU A 89 -5.52 11.80 -4.14
C LEU A 89 -4.73 11.72 -2.84
N THR A 90 -3.68 12.54 -2.74
CA THR A 90 -2.80 12.63 -1.58
C THR A 90 -2.91 14.00 -0.98
N LEU A 91 -3.35 14.09 0.28
CA LEU A 91 -3.36 15.31 1.07
C LEU A 91 -2.43 15.09 2.27
N SER A 92 -1.14 15.36 2.11
CA SER A 92 -0.12 15.08 3.14
C SER A 92 0.33 16.33 3.90
N ARG A 93 -0.06 17.50 3.43
CA ARG A 93 0.34 18.81 3.96
C ARG A 93 -0.91 19.68 4.16
N ALA A 94 -0.83 20.65 5.07
CA ALA A 94 -1.90 21.62 5.28
C ALA A 94 -2.28 22.33 3.96
N ASP A 95 -1.29 22.77 3.19
CA ASP A 95 -1.51 23.41 1.88
C ASP A 95 -2.25 22.50 0.87
N ASP A 96 -2.11 21.17 0.96
CA ASP A 96 -2.87 20.26 0.11
C ASP A 96 -4.37 20.29 0.47
N VAL A 97 -4.68 20.36 1.77
CA VAL A 97 -6.06 20.48 2.30
C VAL A 97 -6.65 21.84 1.97
N ASP A 98 -5.87 22.92 2.12
CA ASP A 98 -6.28 24.29 1.81
C ASP A 98 -6.63 24.48 0.32
N ALA A 99 -6.09 23.63 -0.56
CA ALA A 99 -6.41 23.64 -1.99
C ALA A 99 -7.75 22.94 -2.33
N VAL A 100 -8.32 22.15 -1.41
CA VAL A 100 -9.54 21.36 -1.67
C VAL A 100 -10.75 22.22 -2.04
N PRO A 101 -11.07 23.34 -1.37
CA PRO A 101 -12.18 24.21 -1.78
C PRO A 101 -12.10 24.64 -3.24
N ALA A 102 -10.91 25.06 -3.70
CA ALA A 102 -10.69 25.43 -5.09
C ALA A 102 -10.87 24.25 -6.05
N LEU A 103 -10.36 23.06 -5.68
CA LEU A 103 -10.49 21.84 -6.48
C LEU A 103 -11.95 21.44 -6.71
N VAL A 104 -12.79 21.54 -5.68
CA VAL A 104 -14.22 21.17 -5.74
C VAL A 104 -15.13 22.33 -6.11
N GLN A 105 -14.56 23.49 -6.45
CA GLN A 105 -15.28 24.72 -6.81
C GLN A 105 -16.27 25.18 -5.70
N ALA A 106 -15.86 25.07 -4.44
CA ALA A 106 -16.59 25.53 -3.28
C ALA A 106 -15.83 26.63 -2.54
N ASN A 107 -16.55 27.50 -1.82
CA ASN A 107 -15.94 28.55 -1.01
C ASN A 107 -15.35 28.02 0.31
N ASP A 108 -15.90 26.92 0.82
CA ASP A 108 -15.47 26.23 2.04
C ASP A 108 -15.93 24.75 1.95
N VAL A 109 -15.20 23.85 2.61
CA VAL A 109 -15.52 22.41 2.73
C VAL A 109 -15.83 21.99 4.16
N GLY A 110 -15.84 22.93 5.11
CA GLY A 110 -16.20 22.70 6.51
C GLY A 110 -15.04 22.08 7.30
N ALA A 111 -15.35 21.10 8.16
CA ALA A 111 -14.31 20.37 8.89
C ALA A 111 -13.38 19.63 7.91
N ASP A 112 -12.13 19.40 8.32
CA ASP A 112 -11.12 18.70 7.51
C ASP A 112 -11.73 17.43 6.90
N PRO A 113 -11.91 17.37 5.56
CA PRO A 113 -12.53 16.23 4.89
C PRO A 113 -11.61 14.99 4.90
N TRP A 114 -10.37 15.14 5.36
CA TRP A 114 -9.32 14.15 5.23
C TRP A 114 -8.48 13.98 6.50
N PRO A 115 -9.10 13.67 7.65
CA PRO A 115 -8.36 13.46 8.88
C PRO A 115 -7.39 12.29 8.69
N VAL A 116 -6.11 12.55 8.98
CA VAL A 116 -5.01 11.59 8.99
C VAL A 116 -4.62 11.23 10.41
#